data_AF-A0A5M8FGQ6-F1
#
_entry.id   AF-A0A5M8FGQ6-F1
#
_cell.length_a   1.000
_cell.length_b   1.000
_cell.length_c   1.000
_cell.angle_alpha   90.00
_cell.angle_beta   90.00
_cell.angle_gamma   90.00
#
_symmetry.space_group_name_H-M   'P 1'
#
loop_
_entity.id
_entity.type
_entity.pdbx_description
1 polymer ?
#
loop_
_entity_poly.entity_id
_entity_poly.type
_entity_poly.pdbx_seq_one_letter_code
_entity_poly.pdbx_strand_id
1 'polypeptide(L)'
;MGKHAGPLMALTLGALASGCVLTLPTEMENSELERMIAAGDWSAIAAIPVLCITQTDACAARHATRADACLRLVIQQPGSASAQDARIRELLDCAETEYRSALERQPSSSSTSRISFHGGLLLTLSERRNRLMDGTDRQQLAAANELLLSAAAAARRDAPDSAMGFLYGASAHVYRAALEAEQTRRCADLYQARTLLQRSPAPPTELQQEQQRIQALVRRQLQDNGCRSRPGTR
;
A
#
# COMPACT_ATOMS: atom_id res chain seq x y z
N MET A 1 -46.35 13.97 65.25
CA MET A 1 -46.20 12.94 64.20
C MET A 1 -44.88 13.25 63.52
N GLY A 2 -43.80 12.48 63.51
CA GLY A 2 -43.43 11.10 63.86
C GLY A 2 -42.02 10.96 63.24
N LYS A 3 -40.96 10.99 64.06
CA LYS A 3 -40.09 9.87 64.47
C LYS A 3 -39.29 9.16 63.35
N HIS A 4 -38.03 8.86 63.71
CA HIS A 4 -37.03 7.91 63.15
C HIS A 4 -36.10 8.52 62.08
N ALA A 5 -34.78 8.70 62.27
CA ALA A 5 -33.70 7.87 62.84
C ALA A 5 -33.48 6.53 62.11
N GLY A 6 -32.37 6.43 61.36
CA GLY A 6 -31.91 5.20 60.70
C GLY A 6 -30.51 5.39 60.06
N PRO A 7 -29.50 4.54 60.38
CA PRO A 7 -28.10 4.72 60.00
C PRO A 7 -27.63 3.85 58.81
N LEU A 8 -26.38 4.10 58.38
CA LEU A 8 -25.39 3.15 57.82
C LEU A 8 -25.80 2.23 56.65
N MET A 9 -25.18 2.43 55.48
CA MET A 9 -24.34 1.39 54.85
C MET A 9 -23.51 1.99 53.71
N ALA A 10 -22.20 2.10 53.93
CA ALA A 10 -21.22 2.27 52.88
C ALA A 10 -21.02 0.92 52.19
N LEU A 11 -21.44 0.83 50.92
CA LEU A 11 -21.09 -0.28 50.04
C LEU A 11 -19.75 0.04 49.39
N THR A 12 -18.69 -0.50 49.97
CA THR A 12 -17.40 -0.70 49.33
C THR A 12 -17.57 -1.74 48.22
N LEU A 13 -17.67 -1.30 46.96
CA LEU A 13 -17.52 -2.21 45.82
C LEU A 13 -16.05 -2.59 45.70
N GLY A 14 -15.76 -3.81 46.16
CA GLY A 14 -14.47 -4.47 45.99
C GLY A 14 -14.16 -4.73 44.52
N ALA A 15 -12.88 -4.57 44.20
CA ALA A 15 -12.27 -4.92 42.93
C ALA A 15 -12.46 -6.41 42.61
N LEU A 16 -13.04 -6.68 41.44
CA LEU A 16 -12.80 -7.91 40.68
C LEU A 16 -12.63 -7.51 39.21
N ALA A 17 -11.51 -6.85 38.91
CA ALA A 17 -10.99 -6.77 37.56
C ALA A 17 -10.35 -8.13 37.20
N SER A 18 -11.18 -9.17 37.08
CA SER A 18 -10.80 -10.41 36.40
C SER A 18 -11.02 -10.21 34.90
N GLY A 19 -10.20 -9.33 34.31
CA GLY A 19 -10.02 -9.31 32.87
C GLY A 19 -9.24 -10.56 32.49
N CYS A 20 -9.94 -11.62 32.07
CA CYS A 20 -9.33 -12.72 31.34
C CYS A 20 -8.71 -12.16 30.06
N VAL A 21 -7.42 -11.80 30.12
CA VAL A 21 -6.59 -11.72 28.92
C VAL A 21 -6.46 -13.16 28.43
N LEU A 22 -7.31 -13.54 27.49
CA LEU A 22 -7.12 -14.70 26.64
C LEU A 22 -5.89 -14.43 25.77
N THR A 23 -4.70 -14.67 26.30
CA THR A 23 -3.53 -14.96 25.45
C THR A 23 -3.75 -16.35 24.84
N LEU A 24 -4.42 -16.38 23.70
CA LEU A 24 -4.49 -17.52 22.79
C LEU A 24 -3.10 -17.75 22.11
N PRO A 25 -2.82 -18.96 21.63
CA PRO A 25 -1.46 -19.51 21.50
C PRO A 25 -0.75 -18.98 20.25
N THR A 26 0.11 -17.98 20.45
CA THR A 26 0.90 -17.35 19.38
C THR A 26 1.83 -18.33 18.65
N GLU A 27 2.33 -19.37 19.33
CA GLU A 27 3.24 -20.36 18.71
C GLU A 27 2.53 -21.33 17.76
N MET A 28 1.35 -21.82 18.12
CA MET A 28 0.57 -22.69 17.22
C MET A 28 0.10 -21.92 15.97
N GLU A 29 -0.36 -20.69 16.16
CA GLU A 29 -0.79 -19.80 15.08
C GLU A 29 0.37 -19.48 14.12
N ASN A 30 1.58 -19.26 14.64
CA ASN A 30 2.76 -19.04 13.80
C ASN A 30 3.17 -20.31 13.03
N SER A 31 3.15 -21.48 13.67
CA SER A 31 3.50 -22.76 13.02
C SER A 31 2.53 -23.16 11.90
N GLU A 32 1.25 -22.79 12.06
CA GLU A 32 0.22 -23.03 11.06
C GLU A 32 0.38 -22.05 9.88
N LEU A 33 0.62 -20.76 10.17
CA LEU A 33 0.91 -19.75 9.15
C LEU A 33 2.14 -20.13 8.32
N GLU A 34 3.23 -20.57 8.94
CA GLU A 34 4.43 -21.04 8.25
C GLU A 34 4.11 -22.23 7.33
N ARG A 35 3.29 -23.18 7.80
CA ARG A 35 2.85 -24.33 6.99
C ARG A 35 2.03 -23.88 5.78
N MET A 36 1.12 -22.93 5.94
CA MET A 36 0.31 -22.38 4.84
C MET A 36 1.18 -21.63 3.83
N ILE A 37 2.16 -20.85 4.30
CA ILE A 37 3.13 -20.16 3.43
C ILE A 37 3.93 -21.19 2.62
N ALA A 38 4.44 -22.24 3.28
CA ALA A 38 5.19 -23.31 2.62
C ALA A 38 4.34 -24.08 1.60
N ALA A 39 3.05 -24.28 1.89
CA ALA A 39 2.10 -24.90 0.98
C ALA A 39 1.62 -23.97 -0.16
N GLY A 40 1.90 -22.66 -0.07
CA GLY A 40 1.38 -21.66 -1.00
C GLY A 40 -0.14 -21.46 -0.92
N ASP A 41 -0.75 -21.74 0.24
CA ASP A 41 -2.20 -21.58 0.44
C ASP A 41 -2.56 -20.11 0.75
N TRP A 42 -2.42 -19.27 -0.27
CA TRP A 42 -2.68 -17.83 -0.16
C TRP A 42 -4.15 -17.53 0.13
N SER A 43 -5.07 -18.40 -0.30
CA SER A 43 -6.50 -18.26 -0.01
C SER A 43 -6.78 -18.40 1.47
N ALA A 44 -6.19 -19.40 2.14
CA ALA A 44 -6.30 -19.55 3.58
C ALA A 44 -5.67 -18.36 4.31
N ILE A 45 -4.45 -17.94 3.92
CA ILE A 45 -3.76 -16.83 4.58
C ILE A 45 -4.55 -15.51 4.45
N ALA A 46 -5.11 -15.21 3.28
CA ALA A 46 -5.92 -14.02 3.06
C ALA A 46 -7.20 -13.97 3.94
N ALA A 47 -7.74 -15.15 4.27
CA ALA A 47 -8.94 -15.29 5.09
C ALA A 47 -8.67 -15.13 6.60
N ILE A 48 -7.42 -15.23 7.05
CA ILE A 48 -7.08 -15.12 8.48
C ILE A 48 -7.16 -13.65 8.92
N PRO A 49 -8.01 -13.30 9.90
CA PRO A 49 -8.04 -11.94 10.43
C PRO A 49 -6.78 -11.66 11.26
N VAL A 50 -6.15 -10.51 11.03
CA VAL A 50 -5.06 -10.03 11.88
C VAL A 50 -5.64 -9.19 13.02
N LEU A 51 -5.54 -9.69 14.26
CA LEU A 51 -6.14 -9.06 15.44
C LEU A 51 -5.16 -8.20 16.25
N CYS A 52 -3.87 -8.25 15.95
CA CYS A 52 -2.88 -7.47 16.67
C CYS A 52 -2.99 -5.98 16.33
N ILE A 53 -2.84 -5.11 17.32
CA ILE A 53 -2.91 -3.65 17.15
C ILE A 53 -1.67 -2.92 17.66
N THR A 54 -0.70 -3.66 18.21
CA THR A 54 0.50 -3.10 18.83
C THR A 54 1.56 -2.75 17.78
N GLN A 55 2.29 -1.65 18.00
CA GLN A 55 3.41 -1.26 17.14
C GLN A 55 4.63 -2.14 17.42
N THR A 56 4.71 -3.28 16.73
CA THR A 56 5.79 -4.26 16.84
C THR A 56 6.09 -4.84 15.47
N ASP A 57 7.34 -5.25 15.24
CA ASP A 57 7.74 -5.90 13.98
C ASP A 57 6.91 -7.15 13.70
N ALA A 58 6.59 -7.94 14.73
CA ALA A 58 5.78 -9.14 14.60
C ALA A 58 4.34 -8.83 14.14
N CYS A 59 3.72 -7.79 14.69
CA CYS A 59 2.39 -7.39 14.26
C CYS A 59 2.40 -6.82 12.83
N ALA A 60 3.40 -5.98 12.52
CA ALA A 60 3.58 -5.44 11.18
C ALA A 60 3.78 -6.56 10.14
N ALA A 61 4.58 -7.58 10.46
CA ALA A 61 4.81 -8.74 9.60
C ALA A 61 3.54 -9.58 9.38
N ARG A 62 2.67 -9.74 10.39
CA ARG A 62 1.39 -10.44 10.23
C ARG A 62 0.45 -9.73 9.26
N HIS A 63 0.29 -8.41 9.42
CA HIS A 63 -0.45 -7.57 8.47
C HIS A 63 0.15 -7.68 7.05
N ALA A 64 1.46 -7.53 6.91
CA ALA A 64 2.12 -7.64 5.60
C ALA A 64 1.97 -9.03 4.97
N THR A 65 2.01 -10.10 5.75
CA THR A 65 1.82 -11.48 5.26
C THR A 65 0.41 -11.67 4.69
N ARG A 66 -0.61 -11.15 5.38
CA ARG A 66 -1.98 -11.16 4.85
C ARG A 66 -2.10 -10.31 3.59
N ALA A 67 -1.47 -9.13 3.58
CA ALA A 67 -1.45 -8.24 2.42
C ALA A 67 -0.82 -8.93 1.20
N ASP A 68 0.33 -9.59 1.39
CA ASP A 68 1.03 -10.37 0.36
C ASP A 68 0.14 -11.48 -0.19
N ALA A 69 -0.58 -12.20 0.67
CA ALA A 69 -1.50 -13.26 0.24
C ALA A 69 -2.64 -12.71 -0.62
N CYS A 70 -3.27 -11.61 -0.18
CA CYS A 70 -4.30 -10.92 -0.95
C CYS A 70 -3.77 -10.43 -2.31
N LEU A 71 -2.59 -9.80 -2.34
CA LEU A 71 -1.97 -9.31 -3.58
C LEU A 71 -1.57 -10.44 -4.53
N ARG A 72 -1.00 -11.55 -4.02
CA ARG A 72 -0.65 -12.73 -4.83
C ARG A 72 -1.88 -13.31 -5.52
N LEU A 73 -3.00 -13.41 -4.80
CA LEU A 73 -4.26 -13.87 -5.38
C LEU A 73 -4.75 -12.94 -6.50
N VAL A 74 -4.57 -11.61 -6.38
CA VAL A 74 -4.87 -10.66 -7.48
C VAL A 74 -3.97 -10.91 -8.69
N ILE A 75 -2.66 -11.03 -8.48
CA ILE A 75 -1.68 -11.21 -9.56
C ILE A 75 -1.90 -12.52 -10.32
N GLN A 76 -2.42 -13.56 -9.65
CA GLN A 76 -2.80 -14.82 -10.29
C GLN A 76 -4.02 -14.69 -11.20
N GLN A 77 -4.86 -13.67 -11.03
CA GLN A 77 -5.98 -13.41 -11.92
C GLN A 77 -5.49 -12.77 -13.22
N PRO A 78 -6.12 -13.07 -14.38
CA PRO A 78 -5.78 -12.44 -15.64
C PRO A 78 -5.73 -10.91 -15.51
N GLY A 79 -4.79 -10.26 -16.20
CA GLY A 79 -4.69 -8.80 -16.21
C GLY A 79 -5.93 -8.11 -16.77
N SER A 80 -6.74 -8.82 -17.57
CA SER A 80 -8.04 -8.36 -18.07
C SER A 80 -9.16 -8.44 -17.03
N ALA A 81 -8.93 -9.05 -15.86
CA ALA A 81 -9.91 -9.07 -14.79
C ALA A 81 -10.03 -7.66 -14.19
N SER A 82 -11.19 -7.05 -14.41
CA SER A 82 -11.49 -5.67 -14.05
C SER A 82 -11.39 -5.44 -12.54
N ALA A 83 -10.92 -4.26 -12.14
CA ALA A 83 -11.00 -3.79 -10.75
C ALA A 83 -12.46 -3.61 -10.26
N GLN A 84 -13.43 -3.63 -11.18
CA GLN A 84 -14.84 -3.57 -10.82
C GLN A 84 -15.40 -4.92 -10.36
N ASP A 85 -14.74 -6.04 -10.70
CA ASP A 85 -15.08 -7.36 -10.19
C ASP A 85 -15.01 -7.36 -8.66
N ALA A 86 -16.06 -7.86 -8.01
CA ALA A 86 -16.20 -7.79 -6.57
C ALA A 86 -15.06 -8.51 -5.84
N ARG A 87 -14.59 -9.65 -6.37
CA ARG A 87 -13.51 -10.43 -5.77
C ARG A 87 -12.16 -9.73 -5.95
N ILE A 88 -11.88 -9.21 -7.15
CA ILE A 88 -10.65 -8.43 -7.39
C ILE A 88 -10.60 -7.21 -6.48
N ARG A 89 -11.72 -6.49 -6.35
CA ARG A 89 -11.83 -5.32 -5.48
C ARG A 89 -11.56 -5.67 -4.03
N GLU A 90 -12.22 -6.71 -3.51
CA GLU A 90 -12.03 -7.19 -2.14
C GLU A 90 -10.56 -7.55 -1.86
N LEU A 91 -9.90 -8.25 -2.77
CA LEU A 91 -8.50 -8.62 -2.62
C LEU A 91 -7.56 -7.40 -2.68
N LEU A 92 -7.81 -6.44 -3.56
CA LEU A 92 -7.05 -5.18 -3.62
C LEU A 92 -7.26 -4.32 -2.38
N ASP A 93 -8.50 -4.25 -1.88
CA ASP A 93 -8.85 -3.52 -0.65
C ASP A 93 -8.19 -4.17 0.58
N CYS A 94 -8.19 -5.51 0.64
CA CYS A 94 -7.44 -6.27 1.65
C CYS A 94 -5.96 -5.92 1.60
N ALA A 95 -5.30 -6.08 0.45
CA ALA A 95 -3.86 -5.82 0.31
C ALA A 95 -3.51 -4.38 0.70
N GLU A 96 -4.28 -3.39 0.23
CA GLU A 96 -4.03 -1.99 0.57
C GLU A 96 -4.18 -1.72 2.06
N THR A 97 -5.26 -2.20 2.68
CA THR A 97 -5.56 -1.99 4.10
C THR A 97 -4.49 -2.62 4.99
N GLU A 98 -4.08 -3.83 4.64
CA GLU A 98 -3.13 -4.61 5.42
C GLU A 98 -1.69 -4.09 5.25
N TYR A 99 -1.25 -3.63 4.07
CA TYR A 99 0.06 -2.97 3.95
C TYR A 99 0.10 -1.62 4.68
N ARG A 100 -0.98 -0.83 4.64
CA ARG A 100 -1.07 0.41 5.45
C ARG A 100 -0.98 0.09 6.93
N SER A 101 -1.72 -0.92 7.39
CA SER A 101 -1.64 -1.41 8.77
C SER A 101 -0.21 -1.85 9.13
N ALA A 102 0.45 -2.61 8.25
CA ALA A 102 1.84 -3.01 8.45
C ALA A 102 2.79 -1.80 8.62
N LEU A 103 2.66 -0.78 7.77
CA LEU A 103 3.44 0.46 7.86
C LEU A 103 3.16 1.25 9.15
N GLU A 104 1.93 1.25 9.65
CA GLU A 104 1.53 1.91 10.91
C GLU A 104 2.00 1.14 12.15
N ARG A 105 2.10 -0.19 12.07
CA ARG A 105 2.61 -1.03 13.15
C ARG A 105 4.12 -1.14 13.19
N GLN A 106 4.81 -0.74 12.12
CA GLN A 106 6.27 -0.83 12.06
C GLN A 106 6.93 0.24 12.94
N PRO A 107 7.62 -0.15 14.04
CA PRO A 107 8.12 0.80 15.03
C PRO A 107 9.33 1.61 14.52
N SER A 108 10.20 0.97 13.74
CA SER A 108 11.38 1.62 13.18
C SER A 108 11.10 2.17 11.78
N SER A 109 11.32 3.47 11.60
CA SER A 109 11.25 4.13 10.29
C SER A 109 12.37 3.71 9.33
N SER A 110 13.48 3.16 9.85
CA SER A 110 14.65 2.73 9.06
C SER A 110 14.73 1.22 8.83
N SER A 111 13.75 0.44 9.31
CA SER A 111 13.78 -1.01 9.14
C SER A 111 13.62 -1.39 7.66
N THR A 112 14.42 -2.35 7.20
CA THR A 112 14.34 -2.93 5.86
C THR A 112 12.93 -3.46 5.54
N SER A 113 12.21 -4.00 6.53
CA SER A 113 10.83 -4.46 6.35
C SER A 113 9.88 -3.35 5.89
N ARG A 114 10.11 -2.11 6.35
CA ARG A 114 9.33 -0.95 5.93
C ARG A 114 9.46 -0.68 4.44
N ILE A 115 10.65 -0.89 3.87
CA ILE A 115 10.90 -0.79 2.43
C ILE A 115 10.03 -1.80 1.68
N SER A 116 10.02 -3.06 2.15
CA SER A 116 9.19 -4.12 1.57
C SER A 116 7.69 -3.80 1.64
N PHE A 117 7.20 -3.28 2.78
CA PHE A 117 5.80 -2.91 2.95
C PHE A 117 5.38 -1.76 2.02
N HIS A 118 6.24 -0.75 1.86
CA HIS A 118 6.04 0.30 0.86
C HIS A 118 6.02 -0.29 -0.56
N GLY A 119 6.91 -1.23 -0.87
CA GLY A 119 6.92 -1.92 -2.16
C GLY A 119 5.61 -2.64 -2.47
N GLY A 120 5.09 -3.40 -1.50
CA GLY A 120 3.81 -4.10 -1.60
C GLY A 120 2.62 -3.15 -1.78
N LEU A 121 2.58 -2.06 -1.01
CA LEU A 121 1.54 -1.02 -1.15
C LEU A 121 1.57 -0.38 -2.54
N LEU A 122 2.75 -0.01 -3.04
CA LEU A 122 2.92 0.60 -4.35
C LEU A 122 2.49 -0.33 -5.49
N LEU A 123 2.86 -1.62 -5.40
CA LEU A 123 2.42 -2.62 -6.37
C LEU A 123 0.90 -2.80 -6.33
N THR A 124 0.31 -2.89 -5.15
CA THR A 124 -1.16 -3.00 -4.97
C THR A 124 -1.89 -1.82 -5.62
N LEU A 125 -1.45 -0.59 -5.36
CA LEU A 125 -2.07 0.61 -5.93
C LEU A 125 -1.85 0.71 -7.45
N SER A 126 -0.69 0.26 -7.95
CA SER A 126 -0.42 0.16 -9.38
C SER A 126 -1.34 -0.85 -10.06
N GLU A 127 -1.51 -2.04 -9.47
CA GLU A 127 -2.45 -3.06 -9.96
C GLU A 127 -3.88 -2.53 -10.01
N ARG A 128 -4.34 -1.87 -8.94
CA ARG A 128 -5.66 -1.23 -8.90
C ARG A 128 -5.83 -0.25 -10.05
N ARG A 129 -4.87 0.67 -10.24
CA ARG A 129 -4.92 1.67 -11.33
C ARG A 129 -4.95 0.99 -12.71
N ASN A 130 -4.07 0.01 -12.94
CA ASN A 130 -3.95 -0.65 -14.24
C ASN A 130 -5.24 -1.41 -14.62
N ARG A 131 -5.91 -2.03 -13.64
CA ARG A 131 -7.17 -2.77 -13.84
C ARG A 131 -8.41 -1.89 -14.00
N LEU A 132 -8.28 -0.57 -13.81
CA LEU A 132 -9.31 0.43 -14.12
C LEU A 132 -9.21 0.95 -15.57
N MET A 133 -8.20 0.55 -16.35
CA MET A 133 -7.94 1.16 -17.65
C MET A 133 -8.97 0.84 -18.75
N ASP A 134 -9.83 -0.16 -18.55
CA ASP A 134 -10.88 -0.53 -19.51
C ASP A 134 -12.24 0.04 -19.08
N GLY A 135 -12.77 0.98 -19.86
CA GLY A 135 -14.17 1.45 -19.75
C GLY A 135 -14.56 2.19 -18.47
N THR A 136 -13.60 2.51 -17.60
CA THR A 136 -13.88 3.12 -16.29
C THR A 136 -13.90 4.66 -16.36
N ASP A 137 -14.70 5.26 -15.49
CA ASP A 137 -14.76 6.70 -15.26
C ASP A 137 -13.36 7.30 -15.02
N ARG A 138 -13.02 8.31 -15.81
CA ARG A 138 -11.76 9.07 -15.73
C ARG A 138 -11.50 9.59 -14.32
N GLN A 139 -12.55 9.93 -13.57
CA GLN A 139 -12.43 10.39 -12.19
C GLN A 139 -11.90 9.31 -11.25
N GLN A 140 -12.38 8.06 -11.39
CA GLN A 140 -11.89 6.95 -10.57
C GLN A 140 -10.43 6.61 -10.87
N LEU A 141 -10.06 6.62 -12.16
CA LEU A 141 -8.68 6.42 -12.57
C LEU A 141 -7.76 7.53 -12.03
N ALA A 142 -8.21 8.79 -12.08
CA ALA A 142 -7.48 9.92 -11.50
C ALA A 142 -7.29 9.75 -9.97
N ALA A 143 -8.35 9.37 -9.25
CA ALA A 143 -8.28 9.13 -7.81
C ALA A 143 -7.30 8.00 -7.45
N ALA A 144 -7.36 6.86 -8.17
CA ALA A 144 -6.43 5.76 -7.97
C ALA A 144 -4.97 6.18 -8.25
N ASN A 145 -4.76 7.02 -9.26
CA ASN A 145 -3.43 7.53 -9.57
C ASN A 145 -2.89 8.52 -8.52
N GLU A 146 -3.75 9.36 -7.93
CA GLU A 146 -3.36 10.24 -6.82
C GLU A 146 -2.99 9.46 -5.55
N LEU A 147 -3.71 8.37 -5.24
CA LEU A 147 -3.33 7.46 -4.15
C LEU A 147 -1.92 6.90 -4.37
N LEU A 148 -1.61 6.45 -5.60
CA LEU A 148 -0.28 5.95 -5.95
C LEU A 148 0.80 7.05 -5.86
N LEU A 149 0.52 8.28 -6.30
CA LEU A 149 1.45 9.40 -6.16
C LEU A 149 1.76 9.74 -4.70
N SER A 150 0.73 9.76 -3.85
CA SER A 150 0.87 10.00 -2.42
C SER A 150 1.69 8.90 -1.73
N ALA A 151 1.38 7.64 -2.01
CA ALA A 151 2.13 6.49 -1.49
C ALA A 151 3.59 6.50 -1.98
N ALA A 152 3.83 6.82 -3.25
CA ALA A 152 5.18 6.93 -3.81
C ALA A 152 5.97 8.05 -3.15
N ALA A 153 5.33 9.18 -2.83
CA ALA A 153 5.95 10.26 -2.07
C ALA A 153 6.29 9.85 -0.63
N ALA A 154 5.42 9.10 0.04
CA ALA A 154 5.70 8.54 1.36
C ALA A 154 6.88 7.55 1.32
N ALA A 155 6.88 6.62 0.35
CA ALA A 155 7.96 5.67 0.17
C ALA A 155 9.32 6.35 -0.07
N ARG A 156 9.38 7.44 -0.84
CA ARG A 156 10.63 8.20 -1.04
C ARG A 156 11.11 8.94 0.21
N ARG A 157 10.21 9.33 1.11
CA ARG A 157 10.60 9.98 2.39
C ARG A 157 11.13 8.95 3.38
N ASP A 158 10.47 7.80 3.45
CA ASP A 158 10.78 6.75 4.42
C ASP A 158 11.94 5.84 3.96
N ALA A 159 12.12 5.69 2.64
CA ALA A 159 13.13 4.84 2.03
C ALA A 159 13.80 5.57 0.84
N PRO A 160 14.55 6.66 1.08
CA PRO A 160 15.14 7.48 0.02
C PRO A 160 16.15 6.74 -0.86
N ASP A 161 16.80 5.71 -0.33
CA ASP A 161 17.77 4.88 -1.06
C ASP A 161 17.11 3.77 -1.89
N SER A 162 15.79 3.61 -1.78
CA SER A 162 15.02 2.67 -2.59
C SER A 162 14.52 3.32 -3.89
N ALA A 163 14.76 2.66 -5.02
CA ALA A 163 14.25 3.09 -6.32
C ALA A 163 12.72 3.03 -6.41
N MET A 164 12.03 2.23 -5.60
CA MET A 164 10.59 1.93 -5.77
C MET A 164 9.72 3.19 -5.76
N GLY A 165 9.89 4.07 -4.77
CA GLY A 165 9.11 5.30 -4.70
C GLY A 165 9.36 6.24 -5.88
N PHE A 166 10.53 6.18 -6.52
CA PHE A 166 10.82 6.95 -7.74
C PHE A 166 10.18 6.32 -8.98
N LEU A 167 10.30 5.00 -9.14
CA LEU A 167 9.75 4.27 -10.29
C LEU A 167 8.22 4.35 -10.33
N TYR A 168 7.55 4.00 -9.24
CA TYR A 168 6.09 4.06 -9.17
C TYR A 168 5.56 5.49 -9.23
N GLY A 169 6.28 6.45 -8.64
CA GLY A 169 5.95 7.88 -8.78
C GLY A 169 6.07 8.36 -10.22
N ALA A 170 7.14 8.00 -10.93
CA ALA A 170 7.32 8.35 -12.34
C ALA A 170 6.24 7.72 -13.22
N SER A 171 5.93 6.45 -13.00
CA SER A 171 4.81 5.76 -13.65
C SER A 171 3.50 6.52 -13.45
N ALA A 172 3.17 6.90 -12.21
CA ALA A 172 1.94 7.63 -11.91
C ALA A 172 1.87 9.02 -12.56
N HIS A 173 2.99 9.75 -12.65
CA HIS A 173 3.02 11.02 -13.40
C HIS A 173 2.80 10.83 -14.90
N VAL A 174 3.36 9.78 -15.52
CA VAL A 174 3.08 9.49 -16.94
C VAL A 174 1.60 9.20 -17.16
N TYR A 175 0.98 8.42 -16.28
CA TYR A 175 -0.45 8.12 -16.37
C TYR A 175 -1.31 9.37 -16.17
N ARG A 176 -0.98 10.22 -15.19
CA ARG A 176 -1.70 11.50 -15.00
C ARG A 176 -1.61 12.38 -16.23
N ALA A 177 -0.44 12.48 -16.85
CA ALA A 177 -0.25 13.23 -18.09
C ALA A 177 -1.20 12.76 -19.21
N ALA A 178 -1.42 11.45 -19.36
CA ALA A 178 -2.37 10.91 -20.34
C ALA A 178 -3.83 11.33 -20.05
N LEU A 179 -4.14 11.66 -18.79
CA LEU A 179 -5.43 12.19 -18.34
C LEU A 179 -5.50 13.72 -18.31
N GLU A 180 -4.50 14.43 -18.84
CA GLU A 180 -4.53 15.89 -18.91
C GLU A 180 -4.93 16.35 -20.31
N ALA A 181 -5.97 17.19 -20.41
CA ALA A 181 -6.38 17.81 -21.67
C ALA A 181 -5.44 18.97 -22.05
N GLU A 182 -4.98 19.72 -21.05
CA GLU A 182 -4.11 20.90 -21.24
C GLU A 182 -2.65 20.47 -21.47
N GLN A 183 -2.04 20.89 -22.58
CA GLN A 183 -0.67 20.54 -22.94
C GLN A 183 0.35 20.97 -21.87
N THR A 184 0.17 22.14 -21.26
CA THR A 184 1.08 22.66 -20.21
C THR A 184 1.15 21.71 -19.01
N ARG A 185 -0.01 21.27 -18.49
CA ARG A 185 -0.10 20.33 -17.36
C ARG A 185 0.45 18.97 -17.72
N ARG A 186 0.06 18.46 -18.89
CA ARG A 186 0.59 17.19 -19.43
C ARG A 186 2.12 17.20 -19.48
N CYS A 187 2.73 18.24 -20.05
CA CYS A 187 4.18 18.35 -20.11
C CYS A 187 4.82 18.52 -18.73
N ALA A 188 4.20 19.25 -17.81
CA ALA A 188 4.69 19.38 -16.44
C ALA A 188 4.79 18.01 -15.74
N ASP A 189 3.78 17.16 -15.88
CA ASP A 189 3.79 15.79 -15.35
C ASP A 189 4.85 14.90 -16.00
N LEU A 190 4.99 14.94 -17.32
CA LEU A 190 6.03 14.18 -18.02
C LEU A 190 7.44 14.61 -17.59
N TYR A 191 7.65 15.90 -17.34
CA TYR A 191 8.92 16.39 -16.79
C TYR A 191 9.14 15.95 -15.34
N GLN A 192 8.10 15.89 -14.54
CA GLN A 192 8.19 15.37 -13.18
C GLN A 192 8.53 13.88 -13.18
N ALA A 193 7.91 13.08 -14.07
CA ALA A 193 8.25 11.68 -14.27
C ALA A 193 9.73 11.51 -14.65
N ARG A 194 10.22 12.29 -15.62
CA ARG A 194 11.64 12.29 -16.01
C ARG A 194 12.56 12.64 -14.84
N THR A 195 12.22 13.67 -14.07
CA THR A 195 13.01 14.12 -12.92
C THR A 195 13.11 13.03 -11.84
N LEU A 196 12.00 12.32 -11.57
CA LEU A 196 12.01 11.20 -10.64
C LEU A 196 12.92 10.07 -11.12
N LEU A 197 12.87 9.70 -12.40
CA LEU A 197 13.73 8.65 -12.95
C LEU A 197 15.21 9.03 -12.92
N GLN A 198 15.55 10.29 -13.16
CA GLN A 198 16.92 10.79 -13.09
C GLN A 198 17.48 10.80 -11.65
N ARG A 199 16.63 11.02 -10.66
CA ARG A 199 17.00 11.03 -9.24
C ARG A 199 16.88 9.66 -8.58
N SER A 200 16.32 8.68 -9.27
CA SER A 200 16.14 7.33 -8.74
C SER A 200 17.50 6.72 -8.40
N PRO A 201 17.66 6.14 -7.19
CA PRO A 201 18.74 5.20 -6.92
C PRO A 201 18.74 4.05 -7.93
N ALA A 202 19.86 3.30 -7.98
CA ALA A 202 19.94 2.09 -8.79
C ALA A 202 18.88 1.08 -8.34
N PRO A 203 18.00 0.62 -9.23
CA PRO A 203 17.00 -0.38 -8.85
C PRO A 203 17.66 -1.75 -8.66
N PRO A 204 17.05 -2.61 -7.82
CA PRO A 204 17.44 -4.02 -7.79
C PRO A 204 17.18 -4.67 -9.15
N THR A 205 17.86 -5.79 -9.43
CA THR A 205 17.87 -6.45 -10.75
C THR A 205 16.46 -6.71 -11.29
N GLU A 206 15.55 -7.11 -10.41
CA GLU A 206 14.15 -7.43 -10.71
C GLU A 206 13.37 -6.23 -11.25
N LEU A 207 13.79 -5.00 -10.93
CA LEU A 207 13.14 -3.76 -11.35
C LEU A 207 13.89 -3.01 -12.46
N GLN A 208 15.04 -3.50 -12.91
CA GLN A 208 15.83 -2.82 -13.97
C GLN A 208 15.06 -2.71 -15.28
N GLN A 209 14.41 -3.80 -15.71
CA GLN A 209 13.61 -3.81 -16.94
C GLN A 209 12.44 -2.83 -16.86
N GLU A 210 11.77 -2.78 -15.70
CA GLU A 210 10.66 -1.85 -15.47
C GLU A 210 11.13 -0.39 -15.49
N GLN A 211 12.27 -0.09 -14.89
CA GLN A 211 12.87 1.25 -14.98
C GLN A 211 13.16 1.64 -16.43
N GLN A 212 13.79 0.76 -17.20
CA GLN A 212 14.09 1.02 -18.61
C GLN A 212 12.82 1.24 -19.44
N ARG A 213 11.77 0.43 -19.19
CA ARG A 213 10.46 0.57 -19.82
C ARG A 213 9.84 1.93 -19.54
N ILE A 214 9.80 2.37 -18.27
CA ILE A 214 9.24 3.67 -17.89
C ILE A 214 10.09 4.81 -18.49
N GLN A 215 11.42 4.71 -18.48
CA GLN A 215 12.30 5.71 -19.11
C GLN A 215 12.05 5.84 -20.61
N ALA A 216 11.88 4.73 -21.33
CA ALA A 216 11.53 4.74 -22.74
C ALA A 216 10.15 5.38 -22.97
N LEU A 217 9.16 5.04 -22.14
CA LEU A 217 7.81 5.60 -22.20
C LEU A 217 7.81 7.12 -21.96
N VAL A 218 8.49 7.61 -20.92
CA VAL A 218 8.61 9.05 -20.64
C VAL A 218 9.25 9.79 -21.81
N ARG A 219 10.35 9.27 -22.37
CA ARG A 219 11.02 9.90 -23.51
C ARG A 219 10.10 10.00 -24.72
N ARG A 220 9.41 8.91 -25.06
CA ARG A 220 8.44 8.88 -26.16
C ARG A 220 7.31 9.89 -25.92
N GLN A 221 6.70 9.86 -24.74
CA GLN A 221 5.59 10.77 -24.42
C GLN A 221 6.00 12.25 -24.44
N LEU A 222 7.21 12.59 -24.01
CA LEU A 222 7.72 13.97 -24.13
C LEU A 222 7.86 14.42 -25.60
N GLN A 223 8.33 13.52 -26.47
CA GLN A 223 8.48 13.78 -27.90
C GLN A 223 7.12 13.90 -28.60
N ASP A 224 6.24 12.91 -28.41
CA ASP A 224 4.95 12.82 -29.07
C ASP A 224 4.02 13.98 -28.68
N ASN A 225 4.14 14.49 -27.44
CA ASN A 225 3.35 15.62 -26.96
C ASN A 225 3.99 16.99 -27.23
N GLY A 226 5.11 17.05 -27.96
CA GLY A 226 5.79 18.30 -28.31
C GLY A 226 6.29 19.09 -27.10
N CYS A 227 6.60 18.41 -26.00
CA CYS A 227 7.11 19.04 -24.79
C CYS A 227 8.56 19.50 -25.03
N ARG A 228 8.72 20.71 -25.58
CA ARG A 228 10.03 21.35 -25.76
C ARG A 228 10.68 21.61 -24.41
N SER A 229 12.01 21.45 -24.34
CA SER A 229 12.83 21.60 -23.13
C SER A 229 12.32 22.68 -22.18
N ARG A 230 12.11 22.30 -20.91
CA ARG A 230 11.51 23.12 -19.85
C ARG A 230 12.04 24.58 -19.94
N PRO A 231 11.19 25.58 -20.17
CA PRO A 231 11.63 26.97 -20.15
C PRO A 231 12.08 27.28 -18.72
N GLY A 232 13.37 27.55 -18.50
CA GLY A 232 13.86 28.07 -17.21
C GLY A 232 15.00 27.31 -16.51
N THR A 233 15.90 26.62 -17.21
CA THR A 233 17.24 26.36 -16.67
C THR A 233 18.27 27.08 -17.54
N ARG A 234 18.48 28.36 -17.26
CA ARG A 234 19.73 29.09 -17.53
C ARG A 234 20.39 29.35 -16.20
#